data_AF-A0A1J8Q4V0-F1
#
_entry.id   AF-A0A1J8Q4V0-F1
#
_cell.length_a   1.000
_cell.length_b   1.000
_cell.length_c   1.000
_cell.angle_alpha   90.00
_cell.angle_beta   90.00
_cell.angle_gamma   90.00
#
_symmetry.space_group_name_H-M   'P 1'
#
loop_
_entity.id
_entity.type
_entity.pdbx_description
1 polymer ?
#
loop_
_entity_poly.entity_id
_entity_poly.type
_entity_poly.pdbx_seq_one_letter_code
_entity_poly.pdbx_strand_id
1 'polypeptide(L)'
;MVAAGEMLAGGMSLAFAHIGDKVRRMRRALHTHLQPKVAGEYEPLQMSEAKNMVLNILDDPSNFRNHTVTYAATTIMKIAYGKNTPTAATDPEVIEVHRLIAMSRTIMSSGTYLVESIPWLKYLPWYGRELKRGYESIKQLNTNQLNHVKQQMQSNVDIGPSFAKYVLENGHRYGMSRLTELEMASLAGTFFSSGSGFYGDRHGADGSRVFPR
;
A
#
# COMPACT_ATOMS: atom_id res chain seq x y z
N MET A 1 -8.26 0.65 17.09
CA MET A 1 -6.82 0.59 17.44
C MET A 1 -6.23 1.97 17.27
N VAL A 2 -5.82 2.59 18.38
CA VAL A 2 -5.27 3.95 18.37
C VAL A 2 -3.85 3.96 17.77
N ALA A 3 -3.02 2.96 18.09
CA ALA A 3 -1.64 2.91 17.60
C ALA A 3 -1.59 2.72 16.07
N ALA A 4 -2.26 1.69 15.55
CA ALA A 4 -2.25 1.40 14.11
C ALA A 4 -3.10 2.41 13.30
N GLY A 5 -4.31 2.72 13.77
CA GLY A 5 -5.28 3.50 13.01
C GLY A 5 -5.03 5.00 13.05
N GLU A 6 -4.74 5.55 14.24
CA GLU A 6 -4.60 7.00 14.42
C GLU A 6 -3.15 7.45 14.37
N MET A 7 -2.24 6.76 15.05
CA MET A 7 -0.83 7.21 15.12
C MET A 7 -0.02 6.82 13.90
N LEU A 8 -0.11 5.57 13.43
CA LEU A 8 0.62 5.12 12.25
C LEU A 8 -0.07 5.51 10.94
N ALA A 9 -1.37 5.25 10.82
CA ALA A 9 -2.10 5.51 9.58
C ALA A 9 -2.75 6.90 9.50
N GLY A 10 -2.62 7.75 10.54
CA GLY A 10 -3.17 9.11 10.56
C GLY A 10 -4.68 9.20 10.38
N GLY A 11 -5.43 8.14 10.69
CA GLY A 11 -6.88 8.07 10.44
C GLY A 11 -7.26 7.93 8.97
N MET A 12 -6.33 7.50 8.10
CA MET A 12 -6.54 7.38 6.65
C MET A 12 -6.62 5.94 6.17
N SER A 13 -6.23 4.96 7.00
CA SER A 13 -6.36 3.55 6.63
C SER A 13 -7.80 3.11 6.60
N LEU A 14 -8.25 2.54 5.48
CA LEU A 14 -9.57 1.91 5.36
C LEU A 14 -9.77 0.73 6.30
N ALA A 15 -8.69 0.05 6.68
CA ALA A 15 -8.73 -1.10 7.58
C ALA A 15 -9.03 -0.69 9.03
N PHE A 16 -8.65 0.53 9.43
CA PHE A 16 -8.76 1.01 10.81
C PHE A 16 -9.70 2.21 10.98
N ALA A 17 -10.15 2.82 9.88
CA ALA A 17 -11.03 3.97 9.93
C ALA A 17 -12.40 3.61 10.53
N HIS A 18 -12.91 4.47 11.41
CA HIS A 18 -14.25 4.34 11.94
C HIS A 18 -15.28 4.40 10.81
N ILE A 19 -16.30 3.53 10.89
CA ILE A 19 -17.37 3.47 9.90
C ILE A 19 -18.07 4.83 9.87
N GLY A 20 -17.98 5.50 8.71
CA GLY A 20 -18.54 6.82 8.49
C GLY A 20 -18.50 7.19 7.02
N ASP A 21 -18.96 8.40 6.69
CA ASP A 21 -19.07 8.87 5.31
C ASP A 21 -17.74 8.85 4.54
N LYS A 22 -16.61 9.03 5.24
CA LYS A 22 -15.25 8.91 4.67
C LYS A 22 -14.98 7.50 4.14
N VAL A 23 -15.16 6.48 4.98
CA VAL A 23 -14.95 5.06 4.60
C VAL A 23 -15.89 4.64 3.48
N ARG A 24 -17.16 5.07 3.53
CA ARG A 24 -18.15 4.75 2.48
C ARG A 24 -17.71 5.30 1.12
N ARG A 25 -17.19 6.53 1.07
CA ARG A 25 -16.70 7.16 -0.16
C ARG A 25 -15.44 6.48 -0.71
N MET A 26 -14.48 6.22 0.16
CA MET A 26 -13.24 5.51 -0.20
C MET A 26 -13.52 4.10 -0.75
N ARG A 27 -14.41 3.34 -0.09
CA ARG A 27 -14.85 2.02 -0.59
C ARG A 27 -15.58 2.12 -1.93
N ARG A 28 -16.43 3.13 -2.13
CA ARG A 28 -17.11 3.34 -3.41
C ARG A 28 -16.12 3.59 -4.55
N ALA A 29 -15.11 4.45 -4.33
CA ALA A 29 -14.07 4.71 -5.31
C ALA A 29 -13.30 3.43 -5.68
N LEU A 30 -12.84 2.67 -4.67
CA LEU A 30 -12.15 1.40 -4.88
C LEU A 30 -13.02 0.39 -5.63
N HIS A 31 -14.27 0.23 -5.22
CA HIS A 31 -15.18 -0.73 -5.85
C HIS A 31 -15.51 -0.35 -7.31
N THR A 32 -15.52 0.94 -7.66
CA THR A 32 -15.70 1.34 -9.06
C THR A 32 -14.51 0.93 -9.93
N HIS A 33 -13.28 1.05 -9.41
CA HIS A 33 -12.08 0.75 -10.18
C HIS A 33 -11.69 -0.74 -10.14
N LEU A 34 -12.02 -1.45 -9.06
CA LEU A 34 -11.75 -2.89 -8.88
C LEU A 34 -12.93 -3.77 -9.31
N GLN A 35 -13.91 -3.21 -10.02
CA GLN A 35 -15.05 -3.99 -10.50
C GLN A 35 -14.57 -5.11 -11.44
N PRO A 36 -15.21 -6.30 -11.43
CA PRO A 36 -14.80 -7.44 -12.24
C PRO A 36 -14.62 -7.13 -13.74
N LYS A 37 -15.37 -6.16 -14.25
CA LYS A 37 -15.26 -5.66 -15.62
C LYS A 37 -13.90 -5.02 -15.93
N VAL A 38 -13.29 -4.34 -14.96
CA VAL A 38 -11.93 -3.75 -15.05
C VAL A 38 -10.87 -4.77 -14.64
N ALA A 39 -11.18 -5.71 -13.75
CA ALA A 39 -10.25 -6.75 -13.33
C ALA A 39 -9.79 -7.65 -14.50
N GLY A 40 -10.67 -7.93 -15.48
CA GLY A 40 -10.30 -8.63 -16.71
C GLY A 40 -9.29 -7.88 -17.57
N GLU A 41 -9.23 -6.55 -17.48
CA GLU A 41 -8.22 -5.73 -18.19
C GLU A 41 -6.82 -5.85 -17.56
N TYR A 42 -6.71 -6.37 -16.33
CA TYR A 42 -5.43 -6.61 -15.67
C TYR A 42 -4.82 -7.97 -16.01
N GLU A 43 -5.56 -8.91 -16.59
CA GLU A 43 -5.05 -10.24 -16.93
C GLU A 43 -3.85 -10.18 -17.89
N PRO A 44 -3.87 -9.40 -19.00
CA PRO A 44 -2.71 -9.31 -19.88
C PRO A 44 -1.48 -8.72 -19.18
N LEU A 45 -1.69 -7.74 -18.29
CA LEU A 45 -0.62 -7.14 -17.49
C LEU A 45 -0.03 -8.17 -16.52
N GLN A 46 -0.86 -8.86 -15.75
CA GLN A 46 -0.41 -9.88 -14.80
C GLN A 46 0.32 -11.02 -15.50
N MET A 47 -0.14 -11.44 -16.68
CA MET A 47 0.51 -12.48 -17.49
C MET A 47 1.87 -12.01 -18.02
N SER A 48 1.97 -10.78 -18.53
CA SER A 48 3.24 -10.18 -18.98
C SER A 48 4.25 -10.14 -17.84
N GLU A 49 3.86 -9.59 -16.69
CA GLU A 49 4.75 -9.49 -15.54
C GLU A 49 5.09 -10.87 -14.96
N ALA A 50 4.17 -11.84 -15.01
CA ALA A 50 4.42 -13.21 -14.53
C ALA A 50 5.44 -13.91 -15.44
N LYS A 51 5.36 -13.71 -16.75
CA LYS A 51 6.37 -14.21 -17.69
C LYS A 51 7.74 -13.63 -17.38
N ASN A 52 7.84 -12.31 -17.14
CA ASN A 52 9.10 -11.66 -16.75
C ASN A 52 9.63 -12.25 -15.44
N MET A 53 8.76 -12.46 -14.44
CA MET A 53 9.13 -13.07 -13.17
C MET A 53 9.71 -14.48 -13.36
N VAL A 54 9.05 -15.32 -14.17
CA VAL A 54 9.53 -16.70 -14.43
C VAL A 54 10.88 -16.69 -15.12
N LEU A 55 11.08 -15.83 -16.13
CA LEU A 55 12.38 -15.70 -16.80
C LEU A 55 13.47 -15.27 -15.82
N ASN A 56 13.21 -14.26 -15.00
CA ASN A 56 14.17 -13.81 -13.99
C ASN A 56 14.50 -14.90 -12.96
N ILE A 57 13.52 -15.73 -12.57
CA ILE A 57 13.76 -16.88 -11.67
C ILE A 57 14.58 -17.97 -12.35
N LEU A 58 14.41 -18.19 -13.66
CA LEU A 58 15.24 -19.15 -14.41
C LEU A 58 16.70 -18.69 -14.48
N ASP A 59 16.92 -17.37 -14.60
CA ASP A 59 18.26 -16.78 -14.65
C ASP A 59 18.93 -16.72 -13.26
N ASP A 60 18.20 -16.36 -12.20
CA ASP A 60 18.69 -16.31 -10.81
C ASP A 60 17.67 -16.93 -9.82
N PRO A 61 17.64 -18.26 -9.73
CA PRO A 61 16.68 -18.96 -8.85
C PRO A 61 16.94 -18.69 -7.37
N SER A 62 18.18 -18.34 -6.99
CA SER A 62 18.55 -18.06 -5.61
C SER A 62 17.86 -16.80 -5.06
N ASN A 63 17.51 -15.87 -5.96
CA ASN A 63 16.92 -14.59 -5.66
C ASN A 63 15.40 -14.53 -5.91
N PHE A 64 14.73 -15.71 -5.95
CA PHE A 64 13.31 -15.84 -6.27
C PHE A 64 12.42 -14.88 -5.47
N ARG A 65 12.74 -14.62 -4.19
CA ARG A 65 11.95 -13.72 -3.34
C ARG A 65 11.93 -12.31 -3.89
N ASN A 66 13.07 -11.79 -4.34
CA ASN A 66 13.12 -10.45 -4.94
C ASN A 66 12.44 -10.41 -6.30
N HIS A 67 12.47 -11.50 -7.07
CA HIS A 67 11.70 -11.58 -8.31
C HIS A 67 10.19 -11.55 -8.05
N THR A 68 9.68 -12.28 -7.05
CA THR A 68 8.26 -12.23 -6.63
C THR A 68 7.86 -10.84 -6.15
N VAL A 69 8.71 -10.20 -5.34
CA VAL A 69 8.46 -8.84 -4.86
C VAL A 69 8.45 -7.85 -6.02
N THR A 70 9.39 -7.94 -6.95
CA THR A 70 9.49 -7.07 -8.14
C THR A 70 8.25 -7.22 -9.03
N TYR A 71 7.80 -8.45 -9.25
CA TYR A 71 6.55 -8.74 -9.96
C TYR A 71 5.34 -8.04 -9.31
N ALA A 72 5.16 -8.24 -8.01
CA ALA A 72 4.05 -7.65 -7.28
C ALA A 72 4.14 -6.12 -7.28
N ALA A 73 5.31 -5.56 -6.96
CA ALA A 73 5.53 -4.12 -6.91
C ALA A 73 5.27 -3.46 -8.27
N THR A 74 5.79 -4.04 -9.36
CA THR A 74 5.58 -3.52 -10.73
C THR A 74 4.11 -3.56 -11.12
N THR A 75 3.44 -4.69 -10.89
CA THR A 75 2.01 -4.85 -11.20
C THR A 75 1.16 -3.84 -10.42
N ILE A 76 1.42 -3.69 -9.13
CA ILE A 76 0.66 -2.77 -8.27
C ILE A 76 0.94 -1.32 -8.63
N MET A 77 2.19 -0.93 -8.87
CA MET A 77 2.51 0.45 -9.27
C MET A 77 1.87 0.82 -10.60
N LYS A 78 1.79 -0.13 -11.53
CA LYS A 78 1.08 0.04 -12.79
C LYS A 78 -0.43 0.24 -12.57
N ILE A 79 -1.08 -0.59 -11.76
CA ILE A 79 -2.54 -0.47 -11.48
C ILE A 79 -2.85 0.80 -10.67
N ALA A 80 -2.08 1.07 -9.62
CA ALA A 80 -2.34 2.17 -8.69
C ALA A 80 -1.99 3.53 -9.29
N TYR A 81 -0.86 3.65 -9.99
CA TYR A 81 -0.31 4.93 -10.43
C TYR A 81 -0.08 5.03 -11.93
N GLY A 82 -0.18 3.94 -12.70
CA GLY A 82 0.10 3.96 -14.14
C GLY A 82 1.60 3.94 -14.45
N LYS A 83 2.45 3.56 -13.49
CA LYS A 83 3.90 3.48 -13.67
C LYS A 83 4.24 2.38 -14.69
N ASN A 84 4.81 2.79 -15.82
CA ASN A 84 5.21 1.87 -16.90
C ASN A 84 6.60 1.26 -16.68
N THR A 85 7.40 1.83 -15.78
CA THR A 85 8.73 1.32 -15.49
C THR A 85 8.68 0.21 -14.43
N PRO A 86 9.51 -0.83 -14.57
CA PRO A 86 9.66 -1.84 -13.53
C PRO A 86 9.97 -1.20 -12.17
N THR A 87 9.40 -1.79 -11.12
CA THR A 87 9.65 -1.40 -9.73
C THR A 87 10.33 -2.55 -9.03
N ALA A 88 11.63 -2.41 -8.80
CA ALA A 88 12.47 -3.47 -8.27
C ALA A 88 12.26 -3.66 -6.77
N ALA A 89 12.43 -4.88 -6.28
CA ALA A 89 12.41 -5.19 -4.85
C ALA A 89 13.40 -4.35 -4.02
N THR A 90 14.47 -3.88 -4.65
CA THR A 90 15.53 -3.06 -4.07
C THR A 90 15.23 -1.56 -4.13
N ASP A 91 14.14 -1.13 -4.78
CA ASP A 91 13.80 0.28 -4.86
C ASP A 91 13.49 0.82 -3.46
N PRO A 92 13.97 2.04 -3.11
CA PRO A 92 13.77 2.60 -1.76
C PRO A 92 12.31 2.66 -1.32
N GLU A 93 11.39 2.91 -2.27
CA GLU A 93 9.95 2.92 -2.02
C GLU A 93 9.38 1.54 -1.63
N VAL A 94 9.89 0.47 -2.23
CA VAL A 94 9.49 -0.91 -1.92
C VAL A 94 10.03 -1.31 -0.55
N ILE A 95 11.31 -1.00 -0.28
CA ILE A 95 11.96 -1.29 1.00
C ILE A 95 11.24 -0.60 2.15
N GLU A 96 10.95 0.71 2.03
CA GLU A 96 10.29 1.45 3.10
C GLU A 96 8.86 0.94 3.33
N VAL A 97 8.13 0.54 2.30
CA VAL A 97 6.79 -0.03 2.48
C VAL A 97 6.83 -1.39 3.15
N HIS A 98 7.77 -2.27 2.80
CA HIS A 98 7.97 -3.50 3.54
C HIS A 98 8.31 -3.25 5.01
N ARG A 99 9.13 -2.24 5.31
CA ARG A 99 9.43 -1.82 6.68
C ARG A 99 8.17 -1.36 7.43
N LEU A 100 7.34 -0.55 6.79
CA LEU A 100 6.08 -0.06 7.36
C LEU A 100 5.06 -1.18 7.55
N ILE A 101 4.99 -2.14 6.63
CA ILE A 101 4.14 -3.34 6.75
C ILE A 101 4.62 -4.20 7.93
N ALA A 102 5.91 -4.48 8.04
CA ALA A 102 6.46 -5.21 9.17
C ALA A 102 6.13 -4.52 10.50
N MET A 103 6.31 -3.20 10.57
CA MET A 103 5.95 -2.41 11.75
C MET A 103 4.44 -2.50 12.07
N SER A 104 3.57 -2.43 11.06
CA SER A 104 2.13 -2.58 11.25
C SER A 104 1.74 -3.96 11.79
N ARG A 105 2.40 -5.04 11.32
CA ARG A 105 2.21 -6.40 11.85
C ARG A 105 2.58 -6.48 13.33
N THR A 106 3.70 -5.87 13.73
CA THR A 106 4.11 -5.80 15.14
C THR A 106 3.09 -5.04 15.98
N ILE A 107 2.57 -3.90 15.50
CA ILE A 107 1.56 -3.13 16.23
C ILE A 107 0.24 -3.91 16.37
N MET A 108 -0.12 -4.71 15.36
CA MET A 108 -1.31 -5.56 15.40
C MET A 108 -1.20 -6.72 16.40
N SER A 109 0.01 -7.11 16.80
CA SER A 109 0.18 -8.01 17.94
C SER A 109 -0.18 -7.28 19.25
N SER A 110 -1.24 -7.76 19.89
CA SER A 110 -1.83 -7.16 21.10
C SER A 110 -0.79 -6.94 22.20
N GLY A 111 -0.89 -5.82 22.91
CA GLY A 111 -0.05 -5.50 24.09
C GLY A 111 1.18 -4.64 23.81
N THR A 112 1.49 -4.30 22.55
CA THR A 112 2.71 -3.54 22.21
C THR A 112 2.67 -2.07 22.65
N TYR A 113 1.49 -1.44 22.66
CA TYR A 113 1.35 -0.01 22.99
C TYR A 113 0.26 0.23 24.03
N LEU A 114 0.62 0.91 25.12
CA LEU A 114 -0.29 1.36 26.19
C LEU A 114 -1.40 2.31 25.72
N VAL A 115 -1.21 2.96 24.57
CA VAL A 115 -2.20 3.89 23.99
C VAL A 115 -3.54 3.22 23.66
N GLU A 116 -3.56 1.89 23.50
CA GLU A 116 -4.81 1.15 23.31
C GLU A 116 -5.69 1.14 24.57
N SER A 117 -5.08 1.19 25.76
CA SER A 117 -5.80 1.30 27.05
C SER A 117 -5.86 2.74 27.57
N ILE A 118 -4.89 3.57 27.20
CA ILE A 118 -4.71 4.94 27.69
C ILE A 118 -4.57 5.90 26.49
N PRO A 119 -5.68 6.31 25.84
CA PRO A 119 -5.64 7.00 24.56
C PRO A 119 -4.93 8.37 24.57
N TRP A 120 -4.91 9.06 25.71
CA TRP A 120 -4.28 10.39 25.81
C TRP A 120 -2.76 10.37 25.62
N LEU A 121 -2.12 9.20 25.76
CA LEU A 121 -0.67 9.04 25.51
C LEU A 121 -0.27 9.43 24.08
N LYS A 122 -1.19 9.36 23.10
CA LYS A 122 -0.91 9.74 21.70
C LYS A 122 -0.48 11.21 21.54
N TYR A 123 -0.94 12.09 22.43
CA TYR A 123 -0.64 13.51 22.40
C TYR A 123 0.76 13.84 22.94
N LEU A 124 1.42 12.89 23.63
CA LEU A 124 2.77 13.10 24.15
C LEU A 124 3.79 13.03 22.99
N PRO A 125 4.68 14.04 22.84
CA PRO A 125 5.61 14.11 21.71
C PRO A 125 6.69 13.00 21.73
N TRP A 126 6.93 12.38 22.87
CA TRP A 126 7.92 11.32 23.04
C TRP A 126 7.34 9.91 22.97
N TYR A 127 6.03 9.75 23.15
CA TYR A 127 5.37 8.46 23.07
C TYR A 127 5.05 8.10 21.61
N GLY A 128 5.37 6.87 21.21
CA GLY A 128 5.05 6.38 19.87
C GLY A 128 5.79 7.12 18.75
N ARG A 129 7.05 7.54 18.97
CA ARG A 129 7.82 8.35 18.01
C ARG A 129 8.01 7.62 16.68
N GLU A 130 8.27 6.32 16.73
CA GLU A 130 8.36 5.43 15.58
C GLU A 130 7.05 5.36 14.80
N LEU A 131 5.89 5.35 15.47
CA LEU A 131 4.58 5.41 14.81
C LEU A 131 4.38 6.74 14.08
N LYS A 132 4.73 7.86 14.72
CA LYS A 132 4.65 9.20 14.13
C LYS A 132 5.60 9.35 12.93
N ARG A 133 6.82 8.82 13.03
CA ARG A 133 7.76 8.75 11.90
C ARG A 133 7.21 7.89 10.77
N GLY A 134 6.62 6.74 11.10
CA GLY A 134 5.98 5.88 10.11
C GLY A 134 4.82 6.56 9.39
N TYR A 135 4.01 7.34 10.10
CA TYR A 135 2.96 8.16 9.50
C TYR A 135 3.52 9.16 8.49
N GLU A 136 4.57 9.90 8.86
CA GLU A 136 5.21 10.84 7.92
C GLU A 136 5.82 10.12 6.70
N SER A 137 6.45 8.95 6.89
CA SER A 137 6.90 8.11 5.76
C SER A 137 5.76 7.72 4.83
N ILE A 138 4.64 7.20 5.37
CA ILE A 138 3.46 6.80 4.59
C ILE A 138 2.91 7.99 3.81
N LYS A 139 2.77 9.13 4.49
CA LYS A 139 2.27 10.37 3.90
C LYS A 139 3.16 10.83 2.75
N GLN A 140 4.48 10.90 2.97
CA GLN A 140 5.45 11.30 1.94
C GLN A 140 5.42 10.36 0.74
N LEU A 141 5.48 9.05 0.95
CA LEU A 141 5.43 8.06 -0.14
C LEU A 141 4.17 8.23 -0.98
N ASN A 142 3.00 8.25 -0.34
CA ASN A 142 1.73 8.35 -1.04
C ASN A 142 1.58 9.67 -1.79
N THR A 143 1.96 10.78 -1.18
CA THR A 143 1.89 12.11 -1.80
C THR A 143 2.87 12.22 -2.98
N ASN A 144 4.09 11.69 -2.86
CA ASN A 144 5.07 11.71 -3.94
C ASN A 144 4.57 10.95 -5.17
N GLN A 145 4.01 9.74 -4.99
CA GLN A 145 3.45 8.97 -6.10
C GLN A 145 2.27 9.70 -6.76
N LEU A 146 1.35 10.26 -5.96
CA LEU A 146 0.23 11.03 -6.52
C LEU A 146 0.71 12.26 -7.30
N ASN A 147 1.75 12.95 -6.80
CA ASN A 147 2.34 14.10 -7.47
C ASN A 147 3.00 13.72 -8.79
N HIS A 148 3.69 12.58 -8.88
CA HIS A 148 4.24 12.08 -10.14
C HIS A 148 3.13 11.85 -11.18
N VAL A 149 2.01 11.24 -10.77
CA VAL A 149 0.85 11.05 -11.66
C VAL A 149 0.31 12.39 -12.16
N LYS A 150 0.14 13.38 -11.27
CA LYS A 150 -0.30 14.72 -11.66
C LYS A 150 0.64 15.38 -12.68
N GLN A 151 1.95 15.29 -12.44
CA GLN A 151 2.96 15.84 -13.36
C GLN A 151 2.89 15.16 -14.73
N GLN A 152 2.79 13.83 -14.78
CA GLN A 152 2.66 13.07 -16.03
C GLN A 152 1.39 13.44 -16.80
N MET A 153 0.27 13.62 -16.10
CA MET A 153 -0.99 14.09 -16.70
C MET A 153 -0.86 15.50 -17.29
N GLN A 154 -0.11 16.40 -16.65
CA GLN A 154 0.13 17.77 -17.15
C GLN A 154 1.08 17.80 -18.35
N SER A 155 2.03 16.86 -18.42
CA SER A 155 3.00 16.74 -19.51
C SER A 155 2.49 15.97 -20.74
N ASN A 156 1.19 15.66 -20.82
CA ASN A 156 0.57 14.85 -21.89
C ASN A 156 1.23 13.47 -22.09
N VAL A 157 1.84 12.91 -21.05
CA VAL A 157 2.37 11.53 -21.09
C VAL A 157 1.21 10.57 -20.87
N ASP A 158 1.02 9.62 -21.79
CA ASP A 158 0.03 8.56 -21.59
C ASP A 158 0.54 7.53 -20.57
N ILE A 159 -0.02 7.60 -19.36
CA ILE A 159 0.24 6.65 -18.27
C ILE A 159 -0.76 5.48 -18.27
N GLY A 160 -1.68 5.43 -19.25
CA GLY A 160 -2.76 4.46 -19.32
C GLY A 160 -3.82 4.65 -18.22
N PRO A 161 -4.72 3.68 -18.03
CA PRO A 161 -5.67 3.68 -16.93
C PRO A 161 -4.94 3.35 -15.62
N SER A 162 -5.19 4.15 -14.58
CA SER A 162 -4.72 3.87 -13.22
C SER A 162 -5.70 4.41 -12.18
N PHE A 163 -5.65 3.86 -10.97
CA PHE A 163 -6.52 4.29 -9.89
C PHE A 163 -6.30 5.76 -9.51
N ALA A 164 -5.03 6.18 -9.39
CA ALA A 164 -4.67 7.55 -9.07
C ALA A 164 -5.17 8.53 -10.14
N LYS A 165 -4.99 8.21 -11.44
CA LYS A 165 -5.53 9.01 -12.55
C LYS A 165 -7.06 9.09 -12.46
N TYR A 166 -7.72 7.95 -12.26
CA TYR A 166 -9.19 7.90 -12.11
C TYR A 166 -9.69 8.80 -10.98
N VAL A 167 -9.07 8.73 -9.80
CA VAL A 167 -9.46 9.53 -8.63
C VAL A 167 -9.14 11.02 -8.83
N LEU A 168 -8.05 11.37 -9.52
CA LEU A 168 -7.72 12.76 -9.86
C LEU A 168 -8.72 13.36 -10.87
N GLU A 169 -9.10 12.61 -11.91
CA GLU A 169 -10.05 13.06 -12.93
C GLU A 169 -11.49 13.11 -12.42
N ASN A 170 -11.87 12.14 -11.58
CA ASN A 170 -13.24 11.97 -11.10
C ASN A 170 -13.46 12.48 -9.68
N GLY A 171 -12.44 13.04 -9.02
CA GLY A 171 -12.53 13.54 -7.65
C GLY A 171 -13.67 14.54 -7.45
N HIS A 172 -14.07 15.29 -8.47
CA HIS A 172 -15.19 16.23 -8.39
C HIS A 172 -16.58 15.59 -8.57
N ARG A 173 -16.68 14.38 -9.14
CA ARG A 173 -17.95 13.67 -9.40
C ARG A 173 -18.08 12.51 -8.39
N TYR A 174 -19.30 12.09 -8.05
CA TYR A 174 -19.59 10.99 -7.09
C TYR A 174 -19.49 11.27 -5.58
N GLY A 175 -19.69 12.52 -5.12
CA GLY A 175 -19.58 12.84 -3.67
C GLY A 175 -18.15 12.72 -3.13
N MET A 176 -17.18 12.53 -4.04
CA MET A 176 -15.74 12.53 -3.84
C MET A 176 -15.18 13.96 -3.83
N SER A 177 -15.99 15.01 -4.10
CA SER A 177 -15.58 16.43 -4.12
C SER A 177 -15.10 16.98 -2.77
N ARG A 178 -15.01 16.10 -1.78
CA ARG A 178 -14.59 16.34 -0.40
C ARG A 178 -13.40 15.43 -0.01
N LEU A 179 -12.87 14.61 -0.93
CA LEU A 179 -11.61 13.90 -0.68
C LEU A 179 -10.49 14.92 -0.81
N THR A 180 -9.78 15.12 0.28
CA THR A 180 -8.55 15.91 0.26
C THR A 180 -7.50 15.19 -0.58
N GLU A 181 -6.51 15.93 -1.07
CA GLU A 181 -5.39 15.35 -1.81
C GLU A 181 -4.68 14.24 -1.02
N LEU A 182 -4.54 14.44 0.29
CA LEU A 182 -3.96 13.46 1.18
C LEU A 182 -4.80 12.19 1.28
N GLU A 183 -6.14 12.30 1.24
CA GLU A 183 -7.02 11.13 1.20
C GLU A 183 -6.96 10.39 -0.14
N MET A 184 -6.85 11.12 -1.26
CA MET A 184 -6.64 10.50 -2.58
C MET A 184 -5.31 9.76 -2.64
N ALA A 185 -4.23 10.39 -2.17
CA ALA A 185 -2.90 9.81 -2.08
C ALA A 185 -2.92 8.55 -1.20
N SER A 186 -3.52 8.64 -0.03
CA SER A 186 -3.62 7.52 0.91
C SER A 186 -4.45 6.37 0.36
N LEU A 187 -5.52 6.68 -0.38
CA LEU A 187 -6.37 5.67 -1.02
C LEU A 187 -5.61 4.90 -2.11
N ALA A 188 -4.85 5.59 -2.96
CA ALA A 188 -3.97 4.94 -3.94
C ALA A 188 -2.87 4.10 -3.24
N GLY A 189 -2.31 4.59 -2.14
CA GLY A 189 -1.33 3.86 -1.34
C GLY A 189 -1.84 2.56 -0.70
N THR A 190 -3.17 2.39 -0.58
CA THR A 190 -3.75 1.14 -0.08
C THR A 190 -3.50 -0.05 -1.01
N PHE A 191 -3.35 0.18 -2.32
CA PHE A 191 -3.01 -0.87 -3.27
C PHE A 191 -1.63 -1.43 -2.99
N PHE A 192 -0.66 -0.54 -2.78
CA PHE A 192 0.74 -0.92 -2.56
C PHE A 192 0.92 -1.68 -1.23
N SER A 193 0.26 -1.22 -0.16
CA SER A 193 0.29 -1.93 1.13
C SER A 193 -0.47 -3.27 1.11
N SER A 194 -1.60 -3.35 0.41
CA SER A 194 -2.40 -4.58 0.35
C SER A 194 -1.78 -5.64 -0.57
N GLY A 195 -1.20 -5.25 -1.71
CA GLY A 195 -0.66 -6.20 -2.67
C GLY A 195 0.75 -6.71 -2.33
N SER A 196 1.61 -5.89 -1.70
CA SER A 196 2.95 -6.34 -1.26
C SER A 196 2.91 -7.25 -0.02
N GLY A 197 1.89 -7.09 0.84
CA GLY A 197 1.74 -7.85 2.08
C GLY A 197 1.51 -9.36 1.91
N PHE A 198 1.08 -9.83 0.73
CA PHE A 198 0.74 -11.24 0.48
C PHE A 198 1.92 -12.13 0.08
N TYR A 199 3.02 -11.54 -0.39
CA TYR A 199 4.14 -12.32 -0.97
C TYR A 199 5.35 -12.43 -0.02
N GLY A 200 5.32 -11.75 1.12
CA GLY A 200 6.49 -11.56 1.98
C GLY A 200 6.79 -12.65 3.01
N ASP A 201 5.79 -13.34 3.58
CA ASP A 201 6.01 -14.29 4.69
C ASP A 201 4.84 -15.29 4.86
N ARG A 202 4.97 -16.52 4.35
CA ARG A 202 4.15 -17.66 4.81
C ARG A 202 4.98 -18.87 5.26
N HIS A 203 6.30 -18.76 5.40
CA HIS A 203 7.15 -19.88 5.84
C HIS A 203 8.25 -19.44 6.82
N GLY A 204 7.84 -18.88 7.97
CA GLY A 204 8.74 -18.60 9.10
C GLY A 204 8.29 -19.21 10.43
N ALA A 205 7.27 -20.08 10.42
CA ALA A 205 6.70 -20.67 11.64
C ALA A 205 6.42 -22.16 11.47
N ASP A 206 7.43 -22.93 11.09
CA ASP A 206 7.50 -24.34 11.47
C ASP A 206 8.97 -24.78 11.44
N GLY A 207 9.48 -25.33 12.54
CA GLY A 207 10.89 -25.71 12.63
C GLY A 207 11.59 -25.46 13.96
N SER A 208 10.91 -25.62 15.11
CA SER A 208 11.57 -25.99 16.36
C SER A 208 10.55 -26.26 17.49
N ARG A 209 10.02 -27.48 17.53
CA ARG A 209 9.56 -28.11 18.78
C ARG A 209 10.21 -29.49 18.88
N VAL A 210 11.42 -29.52 19.42
CA VAL A 210 12.01 -30.75 19.95
C VAL A 210 11.67 -30.79 21.43
N PHE A 211 10.83 -31.75 21.81
CA PHE A 211 10.51 -32.07 23.21
C PHE A 211 11.76 -32.62 23.92
N PRO A 212 12.05 -32.25 25.18
CA PRO A 212 12.98 -33.01 26.00
C PRO A 212 12.24 -34.19 26.66
N ARG A 213 12.96 -35.31 26.78
CA ARG A 213 12.61 -36.48 27.59
C ARG A 213 12.75 -36.18 29.07
#